data_AF-A0A1T4VV00-F1
#
_entry.id   AF-A0A1T4VV00-F1
#
_cell.length_a   1.000
_cell.length_b   1.000
_cell.length_c   1.000
_cell.angle_alpha   90.00
_cell.angle_beta   90.00
_cell.angle_gamma   90.00
#
_symmetry.space_group_name_H-M   'P 1'
#
loop_
_entity.id
_entity.type
_entity.pdbx_description
1 polymer ?
#
loop_
_entity_poly.entity_id
_entity_poly.type
_entity_poly.pdbx_seq_one_letter_code
_entity_poly.pdbx_strand_id
1 'polypeptide(L)'
;MLLQHVPFGLRIQDQTFVDVADVVRGKNCGCICPSCHTPLIARQGEEKQWHFAHASRKVEGTDKECDFSFFVSVRMMARQVIETGISIVLPEYRSSLTKQAKGKHFKEDFLVAKSSTILLDNVDKEASFEKCIVDVVGRVGEFTFVIYFTHPNRPLPSELLTPHNRQCGVLEIKLDDTHHLFTRDKVSGTRQLDKLKDYLQNDVESKVWVFHPRYAQLEQEATERLSLKASQYTPPPTPSFRNDQYRHRNQRNFNLHRSESWQSTTKAIQPVPVPKRSAQFECIMCQCQWQVTLPSTPICPKCHSHLYASEVSSR
;
A
#
# COMPACT_ATOMS: atom_id res chain seq x y z
N MET A 1 -14.45 -5.05 10.08
CA MET A 1 -14.53 -4.53 11.47
C MET A 1 -14.69 -3.03 11.38
N LEU A 2 -15.68 -2.45 12.07
CA LEU A 2 -15.85 -1.00 12.11
C LEU A 2 -14.76 -0.40 13.00
N LEU A 3 -13.81 0.29 12.38
CA LEU A 3 -12.68 0.95 13.04
C LEU A 3 -13.14 2.28 13.65
N GLN A 4 -13.98 2.22 14.69
CA GLN A 4 -14.57 3.42 15.30
C GLN A 4 -13.64 4.13 16.29
N HIS A 5 -12.56 3.48 16.73
CA HIS A 5 -11.63 4.03 17.72
C HIS A 5 -10.56 4.86 17.03
N VAL A 6 -10.42 6.11 17.48
CA VAL A 6 -9.46 7.06 16.94
C VAL A 6 -8.23 7.09 17.86
N PRO A 7 -7.03 6.66 17.42
CA PRO A 7 -5.84 6.66 18.25
C PRO A 7 -5.30 8.08 18.53
N PHE A 8 -5.44 9.00 17.57
CA PHE A 8 -4.87 10.34 17.65
C PHE A 8 -5.91 11.42 17.34
N GLY A 9 -6.01 12.43 18.20
CA GLY A 9 -6.90 13.57 18.02
C GLY A 9 -6.14 14.80 17.53
N LEU A 10 -6.80 15.69 16.80
CA LEU A 10 -6.27 17.03 16.51
C LEU A 10 -6.66 17.98 17.64
N ARG A 11 -5.68 18.48 18.40
CA ARG A 11 -5.90 19.45 19.48
C ARG A 11 -6.13 20.84 18.88
N ILE A 12 -7.28 21.44 19.19
CA ILE A 12 -7.69 22.72 18.58
C ILE A 12 -6.74 23.86 18.96
N GLN A 13 -6.25 23.87 20.19
CA GLN A 13 -5.50 24.99 20.76
C GLN A 13 -4.24 25.32 19.97
N ASP A 14 -3.50 24.30 19.54
CA ASP A 14 -2.18 24.44 18.89
C ASP A 14 -2.10 23.74 17.53
N GLN A 15 -3.21 23.18 17.05
CA GLN A 15 -3.30 22.47 15.77
C GLN A 15 -2.30 21.29 15.67
N THR A 16 -2.03 20.63 16.80
CA THR A 16 -1.15 19.44 16.86
C THR A 16 -1.94 18.15 16.98
N PHE A 17 -1.44 17.08 16.35
CA PHE A 17 -1.95 15.74 16.62
C PHE A 17 -1.37 15.24 17.94
N VAL A 18 -2.22 14.66 18.78
CA VAL A 18 -1.85 14.23 20.14
C VAL A 18 -2.34 12.82 20.43
N ASP A 19 -1.60 12.13 21.30
CA ASP A 19 -2.03 10.86 21.88
C ASP A 19 -3.17 11.11 22.88
N VAL A 20 -4.07 10.15 23.03
CA VAL A 20 -5.08 10.17 24.09
C VAL A 20 -4.45 10.28 25.48
N ALA A 21 -3.23 9.80 25.69
CA ALA A 21 -2.52 9.93 26.95
C ALA A 21 -2.13 11.39 27.31
N ASP A 22 -2.07 12.29 26.32
CA ASP A 22 -1.56 13.67 26.49
C ASP A 22 -2.65 14.71 26.73
N VAL A 23 -3.88 14.26 26.95
CA VAL A 23 -5.05 15.12 27.08
C VAL A 23 -5.84 14.80 28.33
N VAL A 24 -6.62 15.79 28.79
CA VAL A 24 -7.53 15.57 29.91
C VAL A 24 -8.64 14.59 29.54
N ARG A 25 -9.04 13.76 30.50
CA ARG A 25 -10.09 12.75 30.32
C ARG A 25 -11.42 13.37 29.88
N GLY A 26 -12.13 12.67 29.00
CA GLY A 26 -13.52 12.97 28.66
C GLY A 26 -13.68 14.06 27.60
N LYS A 27 -14.79 14.79 27.66
CA LYS A 27 -15.22 15.79 26.65
C LYS A 27 -14.35 17.06 26.66
N ASN A 28 -13.62 17.30 27.73
CA ASN A 28 -12.78 18.50 27.88
C ASN A 28 -11.40 18.32 27.23
N CYS A 29 -11.13 17.22 26.52
CA CYS A 29 -9.84 16.95 25.89
C CYS A 29 -9.43 17.98 24.82
N GLY A 30 -10.37 18.81 24.35
CA GLY A 30 -10.10 19.87 23.38
C GLY A 30 -9.69 19.38 21.99
N CYS A 31 -10.00 18.12 21.67
CA CYS A 31 -9.61 17.48 20.42
C CYS A 31 -10.79 17.27 19.48
N ILE A 32 -10.51 17.29 18.17
CA ILE A 32 -11.44 16.94 17.09
C ILE A 32 -10.91 15.78 16.25
N CYS A 33 -11.83 15.07 15.59
CA CYS A 33 -11.48 14.02 14.64
C CYS A 33 -10.82 14.63 13.40
N PRO A 34 -9.63 14.17 12.98
CA PRO A 34 -8.96 14.72 11.80
C PRO A 34 -9.66 14.38 10.49
N SER A 35 -10.60 13.43 10.48
CA SER A 35 -11.36 13.05 9.29
C SER A 35 -12.66 13.84 9.14
N CYS A 36 -13.45 13.97 10.21
CA CYS A 36 -14.80 14.55 10.13
C CYS A 36 -15.00 15.79 11.01
N HIS A 37 -13.95 16.24 11.71
CA HIS A 37 -13.92 17.40 12.58
C HIS A 37 -14.91 17.39 13.76
N THR A 38 -15.55 16.26 14.07
CA THR A 38 -16.36 16.13 15.29
C THR A 38 -15.50 16.32 16.53
N PRO A 39 -16.01 16.98 17.57
CA PRO A 39 -15.44 16.88 18.91
C PRO A 39 -15.26 15.43 19.35
N LEU A 40 -14.09 15.14 19.93
CA LEU A 40 -13.75 13.84 20.47
C LEU A 40 -13.95 13.81 21.99
N ILE A 41 -14.05 12.60 22.52
CA ILE A 41 -14.07 12.27 23.95
C ILE A 41 -12.87 11.38 24.20
N ALA A 42 -11.94 11.82 25.06
CA ALA A 42 -10.83 10.99 25.51
C ALA A 42 -11.33 9.89 26.47
N ARG A 43 -11.34 8.64 26.01
CA ARG A 43 -11.72 7.47 26.81
C ARG A 43 -10.46 6.87 27.43
N GLN A 44 -10.15 7.32 28.65
CA GLN A 44 -9.06 6.81 29.47
C GLN A 44 -9.66 6.02 30.64
N GLY A 45 -9.52 4.70 30.64
CA GLY A 45 -10.06 3.81 31.67
C GLY A 45 -9.18 2.58 31.87
N GLU A 46 -9.48 1.78 32.89
CA GLU A 46 -8.64 0.64 33.28
C GLU A 46 -8.94 -0.64 32.48
N GLU A 47 -10.15 -0.76 31.93
CA GLU A 47 -10.62 -2.01 31.29
C GLU A 47 -10.30 -2.12 29.79
N LYS A 48 -10.34 -0.98 29.08
CA LYS A 48 -10.21 -0.90 27.63
C LYS A 48 -9.02 -0.02 27.26
N GLN A 49 -8.35 -0.36 26.16
CA GLN A 49 -7.30 0.48 25.57
C GLN A 49 -7.82 1.91 25.43
N TRP A 50 -6.99 2.87 25.85
CA TRP A 50 -7.37 4.26 25.76
C TRP A 50 -7.55 4.64 24.30
N HIS A 51 -8.54 5.47 23.99
CA HIS A 51 -8.81 5.91 22.62
C HIS A 51 -9.64 7.18 22.64
N PHE A 52 -9.70 7.87 21.51
CA PHE A 52 -10.72 8.87 21.27
C PHE A 52 -11.97 8.23 20.69
N ALA A 53 -13.13 8.66 21.19
CA ALA A 53 -14.43 8.37 20.64
C ALA A 53 -15.08 9.67 20.15
N HIS A 54 -15.93 9.60 19.13
CA HIS A 54 -16.72 10.74 18.71
C HIS A 54 -17.71 11.14 19.82
N ALA A 55 -17.87 12.43 20.09
CA ALA A 55 -19.00 12.90 20.88
C ALA A 55 -20.28 12.61 20.08
N SER A 56 -21.23 11.88 20.68
CA SER A 56 -22.48 11.46 20.03
C SER A 56 -23.15 12.63 19.31
N ARG A 57 -23.26 12.56 17.98
CA ARG A 57 -23.80 13.64 17.16
C ARG A 57 -25.33 13.51 17.09
N LYS A 58 -26.03 14.55 17.54
CA LYS A 58 -27.23 15.09 16.87
C LYS A 58 -26.78 16.34 16.10
N VAL A 59 -25.83 16.18 15.19
CA VAL A 59 -25.38 17.27 14.31
C VAL A 59 -25.86 16.88 12.91
N GLU A 60 -26.66 17.73 12.26
CA GLU A 60 -27.20 17.43 10.93
C GLU A 60 -26.07 17.08 9.94
N GLY A 61 -26.24 15.99 9.19
CA GLY A 61 -25.28 15.52 8.17
C GLY A 61 -24.27 14.46 8.61
N THR A 62 -24.48 13.80 9.75
CA THR A 62 -23.43 13.01 10.41
C THR A 62 -23.85 11.63 10.92
N ASP A 63 -24.98 11.12 10.43
CA ASP A 63 -25.49 9.77 10.72
C ASP A 63 -24.64 8.64 10.13
N LYS A 64 -23.52 8.95 9.46
CA LYS A 64 -22.57 7.95 8.97
C LYS A 64 -21.43 7.79 9.97
N GLU A 65 -21.21 6.55 10.39
CA GLU A 65 -20.00 6.14 11.10
C GLU A 65 -18.78 6.72 10.36
N CYS A 66 -17.82 7.31 11.10
CA CYS A 66 -16.67 7.96 10.48
C CYS A 66 -15.66 6.88 10.04
N ASP A 67 -15.97 6.22 8.93
CA ASP A 67 -15.30 5.02 8.41
C ASP A 67 -13.79 5.20 8.22
N PHE A 68 -13.34 6.43 7.99
CA PHE A 68 -11.94 6.76 7.72
C PHE A 68 -11.17 7.27 8.94
N SER A 69 -11.83 7.45 10.09
CA SER A 69 -11.26 8.16 11.24
C SER A 69 -9.95 7.53 11.76
N PHE A 70 -9.88 6.20 11.81
CA PHE A 70 -8.68 5.49 12.23
C PHE A 70 -7.48 5.78 11.31
N PHE A 71 -7.53 5.39 10.04
CA PHE A 71 -6.38 5.52 9.13
C PHE A 71 -5.97 6.97 8.90
N VAL A 72 -6.94 7.89 8.82
CA VAL A 72 -6.63 9.33 8.70
C VAL A 72 -5.87 9.81 9.93
N SER A 73 -6.30 9.45 11.15
CA SER A 73 -5.60 9.87 12.37
C SER A 73 -4.18 9.30 12.48
N VAL A 74 -3.98 8.02 12.14
CA VAL A 74 -2.65 7.38 12.14
C VAL A 74 -1.74 8.06 11.13
N ARG A 75 -2.22 8.28 9.90
CA ARG A 75 -1.47 8.96 8.84
C ARG A 75 -1.09 10.39 9.22
N MET A 76 -2.01 11.15 9.80
CA MET A 76 -1.74 12.53 10.21
C MET A 76 -0.70 12.59 11.32
N MET A 77 -0.80 11.71 12.33
CA MET A 77 0.22 11.60 13.36
C MET A 77 1.56 11.15 12.78
N ALA A 78 1.57 10.20 11.84
CA ALA A 78 2.80 9.70 11.21
C ALA A 78 3.59 10.81 10.49
N ARG A 79 2.90 11.71 9.79
CA ARG A 79 3.51 12.92 9.20
C ARG A 79 4.20 13.78 10.25
N GLN A 80 3.51 14.09 11.35
CA GLN A 80 4.05 14.88 12.45
C GLN A 80 5.24 14.20 13.11
N VAL A 81 5.19 12.88 13.31
CA VAL A 81 6.32 12.12 13.87
C VAL A 81 7.57 12.20 12.98
N ILE A 82 7.41 12.04 11.67
CA ILE A 82 8.57 12.12 10.75
C ILE A 82 9.17 13.53 10.73
N GLU A 83 8.34 14.57 10.75
CA GLU A 83 8.78 15.96 10.86
C GLU A 83 9.61 16.24 12.12
N THR A 84 9.40 15.50 13.22
CA THR A 84 10.22 15.64 14.44
C THR A 84 11.62 15.02 14.35
N GLY A 85 11.99 14.38 13.24
CA GLY A 85 13.34 13.88 12.99
C GLY A 85 13.61 12.46 13.50
N ILE A 86 12.70 11.52 13.25
CA ILE A 86 12.95 10.10 13.55
C ILE A 86 13.84 9.44 12.50
N SER A 87 14.65 8.45 12.92
CA SER A 87 15.39 7.59 12.00
C SER A 87 14.50 6.52 11.39
N ILE A 88 14.61 6.24 10.09
CA ILE A 88 13.78 5.23 9.40
C ILE A 88 14.68 4.13 8.85
N VAL A 89 14.42 2.88 9.24
CA VAL A 89 15.06 1.69 8.66
C VAL A 89 14.41 1.40 7.31
N LEU A 90 15.23 1.34 6.27
CA LEU A 90 14.83 1.06 4.90
C LEU A 90 15.06 -0.42 4.55
N PRO A 91 14.14 -1.04 3.80
CA PRO A 91 14.29 -2.42 3.35
C PRO A 91 15.43 -2.53 2.34
N GLU A 92 16.02 -3.73 2.30
CA GLU A 92 16.81 -4.14 1.14
C GLU A 92 15.92 -4.17 -0.11
N TYR A 93 16.43 -3.68 -1.24
CA TYR A 93 15.71 -3.73 -2.51
C TYR A 93 16.42 -4.65 -3.48
N ARG A 94 15.79 -5.79 -3.78
CA ARG A 94 16.20 -6.73 -4.83
C ARG A 94 15.15 -6.80 -5.94
N SER A 95 15.61 -7.07 -7.15
CA SER A 95 14.75 -7.34 -8.29
C SER A 95 15.32 -8.51 -9.09
N SER A 96 14.49 -9.08 -9.96
CA SER A 96 14.86 -10.23 -10.78
C SER A 96 14.28 -10.13 -12.17
N LEU A 97 15.09 -10.42 -13.18
CA LEU A 97 14.68 -10.51 -14.58
C LEU A 97 14.59 -11.96 -15.00
N THR A 98 13.67 -12.25 -15.92
CA THR A 98 13.57 -13.58 -16.55
C THR A 98 13.55 -13.46 -18.07
N LYS A 99 14.12 -14.46 -18.74
CA LYS A 99 14.16 -14.55 -20.20
C LYS A 99 14.02 -15.99 -20.64
N GLN A 100 13.17 -16.26 -21.62
CA GLN A 100 13.14 -17.56 -22.29
C GLN A 100 14.00 -17.52 -23.55
N ALA A 101 14.87 -18.51 -23.71
CA ALA A 101 15.64 -18.70 -24.95
C ALA A 101 15.98 -20.19 -25.14
N LYS A 102 15.92 -20.67 -26.38
CA LYS A 102 16.33 -22.04 -26.75
C LYS A 102 15.68 -23.13 -25.85
N GLY A 103 14.41 -22.96 -25.49
CA GLY A 103 13.65 -23.90 -24.64
C GLY A 103 14.00 -23.86 -23.14
N LYS A 104 14.87 -22.95 -22.68
CA LYS A 104 15.25 -22.79 -21.27
C LYS A 104 14.82 -21.43 -20.72
N HIS A 105 14.43 -21.42 -19.45
CA HIS A 105 14.20 -20.20 -18.68
C HIS A 105 15.49 -19.77 -17.98
N PHE A 106 15.86 -18.51 -18.16
CA PHE A 106 16.99 -17.86 -17.50
C PHE A 106 16.44 -16.85 -16.50
N LYS A 107 17.12 -16.73 -15.36
CA LYS A 107 16.82 -15.77 -14.31
C LYS A 107 18.10 -15.01 -13.95
N GLU A 108 17.99 -13.71 -13.75
CA GLU A 108 19.05 -12.84 -13.24
C GLU A 108 18.53 -12.03 -12.05
N ASP A 109 19.08 -12.28 -10.87
CA ASP A 109 18.80 -11.49 -9.66
C ASP A 109 19.81 -10.35 -9.54
N PHE A 110 19.37 -9.18 -9.06
CA PHE A 110 20.25 -8.04 -8.79
C PHE A 110 19.81 -7.25 -7.56
N LEU A 111 20.79 -6.65 -6.88
CA LEU A 111 20.60 -5.86 -5.67
C LEU A 111 20.61 -4.37 -6.01
N VAL A 112 19.49 -3.70 -5.77
CA VAL A 112 19.31 -2.26 -6.02
C VAL A 112 19.78 -1.42 -4.84
N ALA A 113 19.50 -1.87 -3.62
CA ALA A 113 19.92 -1.22 -2.39
C ALA A 113 20.04 -2.22 -1.25
N LYS A 114 21.08 -2.08 -0.42
CA LYS A 114 21.16 -2.77 0.87
C LYS A 114 20.17 -2.14 1.86
N SER A 115 19.72 -2.91 2.85
CA SER A 115 19.03 -2.32 4.00
C SER A 115 19.95 -1.30 4.67
N SER A 116 19.36 -0.19 5.12
CA SER A 116 20.08 0.94 5.70
C SER A 116 19.15 1.72 6.63
N THR A 117 19.69 2.65 7.41
CA THR A 117 18.90 3.57 8.23
C THR A 117 19.18 4.98 7.76
N ILE A 118 18.12 5.76 7.59
CA ILE A 118 18.21 7.17 7.18
C ILE A 118 17.67 8.10 8.25
N LEU A 119 18.14 9.34 8.22
CA LEU A 119 17.49 10.48 8.83
C LEU A 119 17.16 11.45 7.69
N LEU A 120 15.97 12.05 7.73
CA LEU A 120 15.56 13.02 6.73
C LEU A 120 15.92 14.44 7.17
N ASP A 121 16.57 15.17 6.28
CA ASP A 121 16.78 16.61 6.43
C ASP A 121 15.70 17.40 5.68
N ASN A 122 15.43 18.64 6.09
CA ASN A 122 14.49 19.57 5.44
C ASN A 122 13.13 18.91 5.14
N VAL A 123 12.45 18.47 6.19
CA VAL A 123 11.21 17.69 6.10
C VAL A 123 10.00 18.60 5.95
N ASP A 124 9.29 18.45 4.84
CA ASP A 124 7.99 19.06 4.57
C ASP A 124 6.88 17.99 4.59
N LYS A 125 5.86 18.17 5.43
CA LYS A 125 4.66 17.33 5.45
C LYS A 125 3.59 17.85 4.51
N GLU A 126 2.79 16.94 3.93
CA GLU A 126 1.74 17.30 2.96
C GLU A 126 2.27 18.14 1.78
N ALA A 127 3.46 17.81 1.33
CA ALA A 127 4.14 18.57 0.29
C ALA A 127 3.68 18.16 -1.12
N SER A 128 3.81 19.11 -2.05
CA SER A 128 3.70 18.80 -3.47
C SER A 128 4.98 18.14 -3.97
N PHE A 129 4.83 17.00 -4.63
CA PHE A 129 5.90 16.35 -5.37
C PHE A 129 5.40 16.08 -6.78
N GLU A 130 5.98 16.81 -7.74
CA GLU A 130 5.54 16.81 -9.14
C GLU A 130 4.03 17.08 -9.29
N LYS A 131 3.24 16.10 -9.72
CA LYS A 131 1.80 16.23 -9.99
C LYS A 131 0.93 15.70 -8.84
N CYS A 132 1.52 15.34 -7.70
CA CYS A 132 0.79 14.74 -6.58
C CYS A 132 1.11 15.42 -5.25
N ILE A 133 0.18 15.33 -4.30
CA ILE A 133 0.42 15.68 -2.90
C ILE A 133 0.80 14.39 -2.16
N VAL A 134 1.99 14.40 -1.56
CA VAL A 134 2.56 13.26 -0.84
C VAL A 134 2.49 13.51 0.66
N ASP A 135 2.91 12.53 1.47
CA ASP A 135 2.84 12.68 2.93
C ASP A 135 4.04 13.40 3.50
N VAL A 136 5.23 13.05 3.00
CA VAL A 136 6.48 13.68 3.40
C VAL A 136 7.39 13.84 2.18
N VAL A 137 8.02 15.00 2.07
CA VAL A 137 9.20 15.23 1.24
C VAL A 137 10.34 15.65 2.17
N GLY A 138 11.51 15.05 2.01
CA GLY A 138 12.73 15.43 2.72
C GLY A 138 13.96 15.20 1.86
N ARG A 139 15.13 15.19 2.48
CA ARG A 139 16.41 14.91 1.82
C ARG A 139 17.20 13.81 2.51
N VAL A 140 17.91 13.02 1.70
CA VAL A 140 18.97 12.12 2.14
C VAL A 140 20.21 12.47 1.32
N GLY A 141 21.11 13.27 1.90
CA GLY A 141 22.17 13.93 1.15
C GLY A 141 21.59 14.80 0.04
N GLU A 142 22.07 14.61 -1.19
CA GLU A 142 21.63 15.37 -2.36
C GLU A 142 20.34 14.83 -3.01
N PHE A 143 19.74 13.76 -2.48
CA PHE A 143 18.55 13.14 -3.07
C PHE A 143 17.28 13.63 -2.38
N THR A 144 16.27 13.98 -3.18
CA THR A 144 14.91 14.16 -2.68
C THR A 144 14.37 12.80 -2.22
N PHE A 145 13.81 12.74 -1.02
CA PHE A 145 13.21 11.51 -0.49
C PHE A 145 11.73 11.73 -0.22
N VAL A 146 10.90 10.90 -0.83
CA VAL A 146 9.45 10.99 -0.77
C VAL A 146 8.91 9.81 0.01
N ILE A 147 8.04 10.07 1.00
CA ILE A 147 7.29 9.03 1.70
C ILE A 147 5.80 9.21 1.39
N TYR A 148 5.16 8.11 1.03
CA TYR A 148 3.72 8.04 0.79
C TYR A 148 3.09 6.94 1.65
N PHE A 149 2.06 7.31 2.42
CA PHE A 149 1.31 6.40 3.26
C PHE A 149 0.11 5.81 2.53
N THR A 150 0.08 4.49 2.36
CA THR A 150 -1.07 3.76 1.82
C THR A 150 -1.95 3.21 2.94
N HIS A 151 -3.24 3.08 2.65
CA HIS A 151 -4.24 2.39 3.48
C HIS A 151 -5.38 1.92 2.57
N PRO A 152 -6.35 1.10 3.01
CA PRO A 152 -7.36 0.50 2.12
C PRO A 152 -8.18 1.48 1.27
N ASN A 153 -8.26 2.75 1.69
CA ASN A 153 -9.00 3.82 1.02
C ASN A 153 -8.08 4.89 0.38
N ARG A 154 -6.78 4.61 0.29
CA ARG A 154 -5.78 5.50 -0.30
C ARG A 154 -4.69 4.65 -0.96
N PRO A 155 -4.89 4.23 -2.22
CA PRO A 155 -3.88 3.50 -2.96
C PRO A 155 -2.70 4.40 -3.34
N LEU A 156 -1.60 3.77 -3.76
CA LEU A 156 -0.43 4.44 -4.31
C LEU A 156 -0.77 5.09 -5.66
N PRO A 157 -0.51 6.41 -5.85
CA PRO A 157 -0.69 7.08 -7.14
C PRO A 157 0.29 6.57 -8.19
N SER A 158 -0.16 6.43 -9.44
CA SER A 158 0.69 5.94 -10.53
C SER A 158 1.80 6.92 -10.91
N GLU A 159 1.61 8.20 -10.61
CA GLU A 159 2.59 9.27 -10.81
C GLU A 159 3.90 8.99 -10.02
N LEU A 160 3.81 8.30 -8.89
CA LEU A 160 4.96 7.98 -8.04
C LEU A 160 5.79 6.79 -8.55
N LEU A 161 5.25 5.97 -9.46
CA LEU A 161 5.95 4.82 -10.03
C LEU A 161 7.07 5.25 -10.99
N THR A 162 6.90 6.39 -11.65
CA THR A 162 7.81 6.88 -12.70
C THR A 162 8.03 8.39 -12.58
N PRO A 163 8.65 8.87 -11.48
CA PRO A 163 8.90 10.28 -11.29
C PRO A 163 9.81 10.84 -12.40
N HIS A 164 9.55 12.09 -12.79
CA HIS A 164 10.39 12.83 -13.74
C HIS A 164 11.74 13.15 -13.12
N ASN A 165 11.76 13.54 -11.83
CA ASN A 165 13.00 13.72 -11.09
C ASN A 165 13.66 12.35 -10.86
N ARG A 166 14.80 12.11 -11.49
CA ARG A 166 15.57 10.86 -11.34
C ARG A 166 16.51 10.86 -10.15
N GLN A 167 16.71 12.01 -9.49
CA GLN A 167 17.48 12.16 -8.26
C GLN A 167 16.57 12.13 -7.04
N CYS A 168 15.63 11.17 -7.01
CA CYS A 168 14.77 10.95 -5.87
C CYS A 168 14.66 9.46 -5.50
N GLY A 169 14.33 9.19 -4.24
CA GLY A 169 13.80 7.92 -3.78
C GLY A 169 12.35 8.08 -3.36
N VAL A 170 11.49 7.11 -3.69
CA VAL A 170 10.10 7.07 -3.27
C VAL A 170 9.85 5.81 -2.47
N LEU A 171 9.40 5.98 -1.24
CA LEU A 171 9.08 4.92 -0.30
C LEU A 171 7.59 4.92 0.01
N GLU A 172 6.93 3.79 -0.23
CA GLU A 172 5.61 3.50 0.32
C GLU A 172 5.77 2.98 1.75
N ILE A 173 4.96 3.50 2.67
CA ILE A 173 4.77 2.91 3.99
C ILE A 173 3.29 2.54 4.12
N LYS A 174 3.01 1.24 4.16
CA LYS A 174 1.66 0.70 4.30
C LYS A 174 1.16 0.95 5.71
N LEU A 175 -0.06 1.46 5.85
CA LEU A 175 -0.71 1.64 7.15
C LEU A 175 -1.87 0.66 7.35
N ASP A 176 -2.20 -0.15 6.34
CA ASP A 176 -3.35 -1.05 6.27
C ASP A 176 -3.47 -1.96 7.49
N ASP A 177 -2.34 -2.50 7.95
CA ASP A 177 -2.30 -3.44 9.06
C ASP A 177 -2.13 -2.77 10.42
N THR A 178 -1.98 -1.45 10.52
CA THR A 178 -1.65 -0.75 11.79
C THR A 178 -2.70 -0.91 12.89
N HIS A 179 -3.90 -1.39 12.60
CA HIS A 179 -4.94 -1.63 13.61
C HIS A 179 -4.50 -2.56 14.74
N HIS A 180 -3.66 -3.57 14.45
CA HIS A 180 -3.20 -4.50 15.49
C HIS A 180 -2.31 -3.80 16.54
N LEU A 181 -1.61 -2.72 16.16
CA LEU A 181 -0.77 -1.93 17.06
C LEU A 181 -1.59 -1.27 18.19
N PHE A 182 -2.82 -0.87 17.88
CA PHE A 182 -3.69 -0.12 18.79
C PHE A 182 -4.78 -0.97 19.45
N THR A 183 -4.83 -2.27 19.19
CA THR A 183 -5.83 -3.19 19.74
C THR A 183 -5.26 -4.25 20.68
N ARG A 184 -3.95 -4.52 20.60
CA ARG A 184 -3.28 -5.45 21.50
C ARG A 184 -2.61 -4.72 22.69
N ASP A 185 -2.77 -5.37 23.84
CA ASP A 185 -2.19 -5.13 25.17
C ASP A 185 -3.00 -4.30 26.18
N LYS A 186 -3.45 -5.02 27.22
CA LYS A 186 -3.84 -4.46 28.54
C LYS A 186 -2.60 -4.20 29.44
N VAL A 187 -1.40 -4.60 29.02
CA VAL A 187 -0.29 -4.95 29.94
C VAL A 187 0.96 -4.07 29.79
N SER A 188 1.01 -3.09 28.90
CA SER A 188 2.14 -2.15 28.90
C SER A 188 1.64 -0.73 28.81
N GLY A 189 2.03 0.11 29.76
CA GLY A 189 1.78 1.57 29.78
C GLY A 189 2.46 2.33 28.63
N THR A 190 2.69 1.68 27.50
CA THR A 190 3.27 2.22 26.28
C THR A 190 2.22 3.06 25.55
N ARG A 191 2.58 4.31 25.24
CA ARG A 191 1.68 5.24 24.54
C ARG A 191 1.45 4.77 23.11
N GLN A 192 0.31 5.13 22.53
CA GLN A 192 0.00 4.80 21.13
C GLN A 192 0.99 5.47 20.17
N LEU A 193 1.42 6.67 20.52
CA LEU A 193 2.47 7.40 19.83
C LEU A 193 3.78 6.62 19.78
N ASP A 194 4.17 5.97 20.87
CA ASP A 194 5.42 5.19 20.92
C ASP A 194 5.32 3.96 20.02
N LYS A 195 4.16 3.29 19.99
CA LYS A 195 3.89 2.18 19.08
C LYS A 195 3.97 2.61 17.61
N LEU A 196 3.38 3.76 17.27
CA LEU A 196 3.46 4.30 15.91
C LEU A 196 4.88 4.73 15.53
N LYS A 197 5.63 5.34 16.46
CA LYS A 197 7.04 5.67 16.26
C LYS A 197 7.84 4.42 15.95
N ASP A 198 7.76 3.40 16.79
CA ASP A 198 8.47 2.14 16.58
C ASP A 198 8.12 1.51 15.22
N TYR A 199 6.83 1.49 14.85
CA TYR A 199 6.40 1.02 13.54
C TYR A 199 7.04 1.80 12.38
N LEU A 200 6.97 3.14 12.41
CA LEU A 200 7.57 3.99 11.37
C LEU A 200 9.09 3.82 11.29
N GLN A 201 9.75 3.64 12.42
CA GLN A 201 11.21 3.50 12.48
C GLN A 201 11.67 2.10 12.04
N ASN A 202 11.06 1.04 12.57
CA ASN A 202 11.66 -0.29 12.62
C ASN A 202 10.90 -1.36 11.81
N ASP A 203 9.62 -1.18 11.52
CA ASP A 203 8.83 -2.19 10.81
C ASP A 203 9.20 -2.25 9.33
N VAL A 204 10.14 -3.11 8.94
CA VAL A 204 10.63 -3.18 7.57
C VAL A 204 9.57 -3.71 6.60
N GLU A 205 8.66 -4.58 7.06
CA GLU A 205 7.66 -5.25 6.22
C GLU A 205 6.60 -4.29 5.66
N SER A 206 6.27 -3.22 6.38
CA SER A 206 5.38 -2.15 5.87
C SER A 206 6.00 -1.26 4.81
N LYS A 207 7.32 -1.32 4.60
CA LYS A 207 8.06 -0.38 3.76
C LYS A 207 8.37 -1.00 2.41
N VAL A 208 8.03 -0.31 1.33
CA VAL A 208 8.25 -0.77 -0.04
C VAL A 208 8.90 0.33 -0.86
N TRP A 209 10.00 0.02 -1.55
CA TRP A 209 10.56 0.90 -2.54
C TRP A 209 9.65 0.98 -3.76
N VAL A 210 9.10 2.17 -4.01
CA VAL A 210 8.30 2.47 -5.20
C VAL A 210 9.19 2.89 -6.35
N PHE A 211 10.18 3.73 -6.04
CA PHE A 211 11.19 4.18 -6.99
C PHE A 211 12.53 4.34 -6.28
N HIS A 212 13.60 3.90 -6.93
CA HIS A 212 14.97 4.05 -6.43
C HIS A 212 15.87 4.53 -7.58
N PRO A 213 16.72 5.56 -7.38
CA PRO A 213 17.44 6.22 -8.47
C PRO A 213 18.43 5.29 -9.20
N ARG A 214 18.98 4.31 -8.48
CA ARG A 214 19.88 3.26 -9.04
C ARG A 214 19.17 2.16 -9.85
N TYR A 215 17.84 2.06 -9.80
CA TYR A 215 17.14 0.88 -10.34
C TYR A 215 17.39 0.69 -11.84
N ALA A 216 17.16 1.74 -12.64
CA ALA A 216 17.23 1.67 -14.10
C ALA A 216 18.62 1.23 -14.61
N GLN A 217 19.69 1.77 -14.03
CA GLN A 217 21.05 1.38 -14.38
C GLN A 217 21.30 -0.11 -14.08
N LEU A 218 20.94 -0.56 -12.88
CA LEU A 218 21.19 -1.94 -12.46
C LEU A 218 20.34 -2.95 -13.22
N GLU A 219 19.12 -2.55 -13.61
CA GLU A 219 18.26 -3.34 -14.49
C GLU A 219 18.87 -3.50 -15.89
N GLN A 220 19.45 -2.43 -16.45
CA GLN A 220 20.15 -2.51 -17.74
C GLN A 220 21.34 -3.47 -17.67
N GLU A 221 22.21 -3.32 -16.65
CA GLU A 221 23.35 -4.22 -16.46
C GLU A 221 22.92 -5.68 -16.26
N ALA A 222 21.84 -5.91 -15.50
CA ALA A 222 21.26 -7.24 -15.33
C ALA A 222 20.70 -7.81 -16.64
N THR A 223 20.09 -6.97 -17.48
CA THR A 223 19.57 -7.34 -18.80
C THR A 223 20.68 -7.80 -19.75
N GLU A 224 21.81 -7.10 -19.73
CA GLU A 224 23.01 -7.47 -20.50
C GLU A 224 23.57 -8.81 -20.04
N ARG A 225 23.77 -9.01 -18.73
CA ARG A 225 24.21 -10.29 -18.15
C ARG A 225 23.27 -11.44 -18.50
N LEU A 226 21.96 -11.23 -18.37
CA LEU A 226 20.94 -12.22 -18.69
C LEU A 226 20.95 -12.60 -20.18
N SER A 227 21.13 -11.60 -21.04
CA SER A 227 21.20 -11.81 -22.50
C SER A 227 22.45 -12.58 -22.91
N LEU A 228 23.60 -12.32 -22.27
CA LEU A 228 24.83 -13.10 -22.46
C LEU A 228 24.66 -14.56 -22.01
N LYS A 229 24.05 -14.79 -20.84
CA LYS A 229 23.75 -16.16 -20.35
C LYS A 229 22.86 -16.94 -21.34
N ALA A 230 21.85 -16.27 -21.90
CA ALA A 230 20.92 -16.88 -22.85
C ALA A 230 21.58 -17.16 -24.22
N SER A 231 22.46 -16.29 -24.70
CA SER A 231 23.13 -16.48 -26.00
C SER A 231 24.15 -17.62 -25.95
N GLN A 232 24.92 -17.71 -24.86
CA GLN A 232 25.94 -18.75 -24.63
C GLN A 232 25.37 -20.15 -24.38
N TYR A 233 24.09 -20.27 -24.04
CA TYR A 233 23.47 -21.58 -23.81
C TYR A 233 23.31 -22.38 -25.10
N THR A 234 23.81 -23.61 -25.10
CA THR A 234 23.52 -24.62 -26.12
C THR A 234 22.56 -25.65 -25.54
N PRO A 235 21.38 -25.89 -26.15
CA PRO A 235 20.47 -26.92 -25.69
C PRO A 235 21.14 -28.29 -25.79
N PRO A 236 20.89 -29.21 -24.84
CA PRO A 236 21.37 -30.57 -24.98
C PRO A 236 20.81 -31.19 -26.27
N PRO A 237 21.57 -32.06 -26.95
CA PRO A 237 21.09 -32.71 -28.16
C PRO A 237 19.78 -33.42 -27.87
N THR A 238 18.78 -33.16 -28.71
CA THR A 238 17.48 -33.81 -28.63
C THR A 238 17.70 -35.32 -28.70
N PRO A 239 17.18 -36.14 -27.77
CA PRO A 239 17.24 -37.58 -27.91
C PRO A 239 16.58 -37.94 -29.24
N SER A 240 17.37 -38.45 -30.19
CA SER A 240 16.81 -39.02 -31.40
C SER A 240 15.92 -40.17 -30.95
N PHE A 241 14.61 -40.04 -31.09
CA PHE A 241 13.72 -41.19 -31.03
C PHE A 241 14.18 -42.15 -32.15
N ARG A 242 15.00 -43.14 -31.79
CA ARG A 242 15.23 -44.28 -32.65
C ARG A 242 13.88 -44.95 -32.79
N ASN A 243 13.42 -44.99 -34.03
CA ASN A 243 12.19 -45.61 -34.44
C ASN A 243 12.39 -47.14 -34.31
N ASP A 244 12.34 -47.66 -33.09
CA ASP A 244 12.34 -49.11 -32.84
C ASP A 244 10.94 -49.65 -33.15
N GLN A 245 10.68 -49.77 -34.45
CA GLN A 245 9.73 -50.75 -34.95
C GLN A 245 10.32 -52.14 -34.67
N TYR A 246 9.93 -52.83 -33.60
CA TYR A 246 9.89 -54.31 -33.60
C TYR A 246 9.02 -54.90 -32.49
N ARG A 247 7.99 -55.62 -32.96
CA ARG A 247 7.41 -56.89 -32.46
C ARG A 247 6.59 -56.92 -31.16
N HIS A 248 5.29 -57.11 -31.40
CA HIS A 248 4.41 -58.02 -30.64
C HIS A 248 5.15 -59.23 -30.03
N ARG A 249 4.89 -59.54 -28.73
CA ARG A 249 4.33 -60.84 -28.29
C ARG A 249 4.01 -60.89 -26.78
N ASN A 250 2.78 -61.34 -26.51
CA ASN A 250 2.24 -62.03 -25.32
C ASN A 250 2.03 -61.31 -23.97
N GLN A 251 0.76 -60.94 -23.78
CA GLN A 251 -0.11 -61.26 -22.63
C GLN A 251 0.51 -62.08 -21.49
N ARG A 252 0.47 -61.51 -20.28
CA ARG A 252 -0.02 -62.23 -19.09
C ARG A 252 -0.88 -61.30 -18.23
N ASN A 253 -2.09 -61.78 -17.99
CA ASN A 253 -3.10 -61.19 -17.12
C ASN A 253 -2.55 -60.98 -15.70
N PHE A 254 -2.78 -59.80 -15.15
CA PHE A 254 -3.08 -59.63 -13.74
C PHE A 254 -4.25 -58.65 -13.61
N ASN A 255 -5.40 -59.20 -13.23
CA ASN A 255 -6.55 -58.42 -12.78
C ASN A 255 -6.23 -57.81 -11.42
N LEU A 256 -6.35 -56.49 -11.28
CA LEU A 256 -6.66 -55.87 -10.01
C LEU A 256 -7.56 -54.64 -10.24
N HIS A 257 -8.82 -54.87 -9.92
CA HIS A 257 -9.85 -53.96 -9.45
C HIS A 257 -9.70 -52.45 -9.70
N ARG A 258 -10.50 -52.02 -10.68
CA ARG A 258 -11.35 -50.81 -10.73
C ARG A 258 -11.51 -50.05 -9.40
N SER A 259 -11.04 -48.80 -9.36
CA SER A 259 -11.78 -47.69 -8.76
C SER A 259 -11.53 -46.40 -9.54
N GLU A 260 -12.49 -45.49 -9.47
CA GLU A 260 -12.98 -44.66 -10.56
C GLU A 260 -12.17 -43.41 -10.90
N SER A 261 -12.36 -43.01 -12.14
CA SER A 261 -11.90 -41.81 -12.82
C SER A 261 -12.28 -40.50 -12.12
N TRP A 262 -11.30 -39.60 -11.98
CA TRP A 262 -11.56 -38.16 -12.01
C TRP A 262 -10.69 -37.52 -13.09
N GLN A 263 -11.34 -37.21 -14.22
CA GLN A 263 -10.79 -36.43 -15.32
C GLN A 263 -10.71 -34.96 -14.89
N SER A 264 -9.50 -34.40 -14.83
CA SER A 264 -9.31 -32.96 -14.72
C SER A 264 -9.43 -32.34 -16.11
N THR A 265 -10.58 -31.71 -16.39
CA THR A 265 -10.76 -30.82 -17.53
C THR A 265 -10.51 -29.38 -17.07
N THR A 266 -9.35 -28.82 -17.38
CA THR A 266 -9.15 -27.36 -17.30
C THR A 266 -9.24 -26.77 -18.69
N LYS A 267 -10.44 -26.31 -19.06
CA LYS A 267 -10.67 -25.40 -20.19
C LYS A 267 -10.09 -24.03 -19.85
N ALA A 268 -9.31 -23.47 -20.76
CA ALA A 268 -8.89 -22.07 -20.72
C ALA A 268 -10.10 -21.15 -20.88
N ILE A 269 -10.29 -20.23 -19.94
CA ILE A 269 -11.34 -19.20 -19.97
C ILE A 269 -10.75 -17.96 -20.62
N GLN A 270 -11.36 -17.49 -21.72
CA GLN A 270 -11.05 -16.18 -22.30
C GLN A 270 -11.76 -15.07 -21.50
N PRO A 271 -11.14 -13.88 -21.33
CA PRO A 271 -11.76 -12.78 -20.62
C PRO A 271 -12.97 -12.21 -21.39
N VAL A 272 -14.11 -12.11 -20.70
CA VAL A 272 -15.36 -11.55 -21.22
C VAL A 272 -15.23 -10.01 -21.29
N PRO A 273 -15.71 -9.34 -22.36
CA PRO A 273 -15.73 -7.89 -22.45
C PRO A 273 -16.64 -7.27 -21.36
N VAL A 274 -16.11 -6.33 -20.58
CA VAL A 274 -16.90 -5.58 -19.57
C VAL A 274 -17.82 -4.59 -20.30
N PRO A 275 -19.15 -4.64 -20.09
CA PRO A 275 -20.09 -3.74 -20.77
C PRO A 275 -19.91 -2.29 -20.32
N LYS A 276 -19.92 -1.36 -21.28
CA LYS A 276 -19.84 0.09 -21.01
C LYS A 276 -21.19 0.57 -20.45
N ARG A 277 -21.17 1.19 -19.27
CA ARG A 277 -22.36 1.83 -18.68
C ARG A 277 -22.07 3.27 -18.29
N SER A 278 -23.04 4.15 -18.45
CA SER A 278 -22.95 5.54 -18.00
C SER A 278 -23.44 5.66 -16.57
N ALA A 279 -22.68 6.32 -15.71
CA ALA A 279 -22.97 6.51 -14.29
C ALA A 279 -22.76 7.97 -13.89
N GLN A 280 -23.54 8.45 -12.91
CA GLN A 280 -23.42 9.77 -12.31
C GLN A 280 -22.45 9.72 -11.13
N PHE A 281 -21.60 10.73 -10.98
CA PHE A 281 -20.61 10.86 -9.91
C PHE A 281 -20.74 12.21 -9.21
N GLU A 282 -20.46 12.23 -7.91
CA GLU A 282 -20.35 13.43 -7.09
C GLU A 282 -18.96 13.53 -6.46
N CYS A 283 -18.40 14.73 -6.39
CA CYS A 283 -17.10 14.98 -5.77
C CYS A 283 -17.33 15.37 -4.33
N ILE A 284 -16.92 14.53 -3.39
CA ILE A 284 -17.11 14.79 -1.96
C ILE A 284 -16.35 16.02 -1.44
N MET A 285 -15.35 16.52 -2.19
CA MET A 285 -14.56 17.71 -1.80
C MET A 285 -15.18 19.03 -2.22
N CYS A 286 -15.76 19.11 -3.42
CA CYS A 286 -16.29 20.36 -3.97
C CYS A 286 -17.77 20.30 -4.35
N GLN A 287 -18.42 19.16 -4.09
CA GLN A 287 -19.83 18.88 -4.36
C GLN A 287 -20.20 19.02 -5.86
N CYS A 288 -19.21 18.94 -6.76
CA CYS A 288 -19.43 18.91 -8.22
C CYS A 288 -20.10 17.58 -8.60
N GLN A 289 -21.10 17.57 -9.48
CA GLN A 289 -21.69 16.34 -10.06
C GLN A 289 -21.41 16.25 -11.56
N TRP A 290 -21.08 15.06 -12.08
CA TRP A 290 -20.78 14.83 -13.49
C TRP A 290 -21.03 13.37 -13.92
N GLN A 291 -21.14 13.14 -15.23
CA GLN A 291 -21.42 11.82 -15.78
C GLN A 291 -20.16 11.19 -16.42
N VAL A 292 -19.98 9.88 -16.25
CA VAL A 292 -18.81 9.12 -16.71
C VAL A 292 -19.25 7.80 -17.35
N THR A 293 -18.62 7.41 -18.46
CA THR A 293 -18.87 6.12 -19.13
C THR A 293 -17.84 5.07 -18.69
N LEU A 294 -18.21 4.23 -17.73
CA LEU A 294 -17.34 3.16 -17.24
C LEU A 294 -16.95 2.21 -18.40
N PRO A 295 -15.70 1.68 -18.42
CA PRO A 295 -14.72 1.65 -17.32
C PRO A 295 -13.77 2.87 -17.21
N SER A 296 -14.11 4.05 -17.75
CA SER A 296 -13.23 5.24 -17.59
C SER A 296 -13.17 5.76 -16.15
N THR A 297 -12.02 6.28 -15.74
CA THR A 297 -11.78 6.88 -14.42
C THR A 297 -12.61 8.16 -14.22
N PRO A 298 -13.41 8.28 -13.14
CA PRO A 298 -14.30 9.42 -12.92
C PRO A 298 -13.55 10.62 -12.31
N ILE A 299 -12.91 11.46 -13.12
CA ILE A 299 -12.18 12.66 -12.65
C ILE A 299 -13.14 13.83 -12.45
N CYS A 300 -13.21 14.45 -11.25
CA CYS A 300 -14.05 15.65 -11.06
C CYS A 300 -13.50 16.80 -11.93
N PRO A 301 -14.36 17.49 -12.70
CA PRO A 301 -13.96 18.60 -13.56
C PRO A 301 -13.47 19.85 -12.81
N LYS A 302 -13.77 19.98 -11.50
CA LYS A 302 -13.32 21.11 -10.66
C LYS A 302 -12.05 20.82 -9.88
N CYS A 303 -11.94 19.64 -9.27
CA CYS A 303 -10.78 19.26 -8.46
C CYS A 303 -9.68 18.58 -9.28
N HIS A 304 -9.93 18.28 -10.56
CA HIS A 304 -9.06 17.51 -11.44
C HIS A 304 -8.56 16.21 -10.82
N SER A 305 -9.40 15.60 -9.96
CA SER A 305 -9.09 14.40 -9.18
C SER A 305 -10.29 13.47 -9.19
N HIS A 306 -10.04 12.17 -9.36
CA HIS A 306 -11.04 11.11 -9.26
C HIS A 306 -11.12 10.50 -7.85
N LEU A 307 -10.20 10.87 -6.95
CA LEU A 307 -10.07 10.28 -5.62
C LEU A 307 -11.29 10.55 -4.72
N TYR A 308 -12.05 11.59 -5.06
CA TYR A 308 -13.21 12.05 -4.31
C TYR A 308 -14.51 11.77 -5.05
N ALA A 309 -14.46 11.00 -6.13
CA ALA A 309 -15.62 10.69 -6.93
C ALA A 309 -16.41 9.53 -6.32
N SER A 310 -17.66 9.78 -5.95
CA SER A 310 -18.62 8.78 -5.49
C SER A 310 -19.67 8.55 -6.56
N GLU A 311 -19.93 7.31 -6.99
CA GLU A 311 -21.04 6.99 -7.88
C GLU A 311 -22.36 7.28 -7.16
N VAL A 312 -23.22 8.10 -7.76
CA VAL A 312 -24.56 8.41 -7.24
C VAL A 312 -25.49 7.30 -7.74
N SER A 313 -25.79 6.34 -6.87
CA SER A 313 -26.79 5.30 -7.18
C SER A 313 -28.14 5.96 -7.40
N SER A 314 -28.70 5.84 -8.60
CA SER A 314 -30.11 6.12 -8.84
C SER A 314 -30.93 5.16 -7.96
N ARG A 315 -31.75 5.70 -7.07
CA ARG A 315 -32.81 4.95 -6.38
C ARG A 315 -33.79 4.37 -7.40
#